data_AF-S9ZRT2-F1
#
_entry.id   AF-S9ZRT2-F1
#
_cell.length_a   1.000
_cell.length_b   1.000
_cell.length_c   1.000
_cell.angle_alpha   90.00
_cell.angle_beta   90.00
_cell.angle_gamma   90.00
#
_symmetry.space_group_name_H-M   'P 1'
#
loop_
_entity.id
_entity.type
_entity.pdbx_description
1 polymer ?
#
loop_
_entity_poly.entity_id
_entity_poly.type
_entity_poly.pdbx_seq_one_letter_code
_entity_poly.pdbx_strand_id
1 'polypeptide(L)'
;MTTTDKNAKALPPGQVEYPSFERFGLGLFAKRFPHSPTQKAFKIGGDVRSEIIVTSELNALERVEQVSDFHCVTTWSYRGLRWGGVRFRDFYLQVVLRTVQPLDGADFVVFRGQDGYAVSMQLRDLLADDVLLADELDGKPLDIAHGAPLRLVAPAHYGYKNAKHVAAIEFWRNRRKYRFPFPYPDLMDHPRGRVAFEERARYLPNWFIRVLYKLLAPGARRMMRTALERREAAASLKAGGT
;
A
#
# COMPACT_ATOMS: atom_id res chain seq x y z
N MET A 1 -16.50 0.88 -30.63
CA MET A 1 -15.47 1.75 -31.20
C MET A 1 -14.90 2.58 -30.06
N THR A 2 -13.77 2.16 -29.50
CA THR A 2 -13.12 2.84 -28.38
C THR A 2 -12.31 4.01 -28.93
N THR A 3 -12.74 5.22 -28.61
CA THR A 3 -12.00 6.45 -28.83
C THR A 3 -10.63 6.30 -28.17
N THR A 4 -9.59 6.11 -28.98
CA THR A 4 -8.22 6.04 -28.52
C THR A 4 -7.83 7.46 -28.12
N ASP A 5 -7.88 7.75 -26.83
CA ASP A 5 -7.47 9.03 -26.29
C ASP A 5 -5.98 9.23 -26.59
N LYS A 6 -5.69 10.12 -27.55
CA LYS A 6 -4.33 10.40 -28.06
C LYS A 6 -3.43 11.06 -26.99
N ASN A 7 -3.96 11.37 -25.80
CA ASN A 7 -3.23 11.95 -24.68
C ASN A 7 -2.95 10.97 -23.52
N ALA A 8 -3.28 9.69 -23.66
CA ALA A 8 -2.98 8.72 -22.62
C ALA A 8 -1.46 8.56 -22.45
N LYS A 9 -0.92 8.99 -21.30
CA LYS A 9 0.49 8.80 -20.91
C LYS A 9 0.92 7.35 -21.21
N ALA A 10 2.14 7.12 -21.69
CA ALA A 10 2.61 5.74 -21.87
C ALA A 10 2.66 5.01 -20.52
N LEU A 11 2.35 3.71 -20.53
CA LEU A 11 2.54 2.88 -19.34
C LEU A 11 4.04 2.71 -19.05
N PRO A 12 4.43 2.52 -17.77
CA PRO A 12 5.82 2.22 -17.44
C PRO A 12 6.33 0.95 -18.12
N PRO A 13 7.65 0.82 -18.31
CA PRO A 13 8.24 -0.35 -18.97
C PRO A 13 7.78 -1.70 -18.40
N GLY A 14 7.34 -2.58 -19.30
CA GLY A 14 6.89 -3.94 -18.96
C GLY A 14 5.61 -4.00 -18.13
N GLN A 15 4.80 -2.93 -18.14
CA GLN A 15 3.44 -2.95 -17.63
C GLN A 15 2.43 -3.19 -18.74
N VAL A 16 1.35 -3.89 -18.40
CA VAL A 16 0.18 -4.07 -19.24
C VAL A 16 -1.04 -3.53 -18.50
N GLU A 17 -1.91 -2.82 -19.20
CA GLU A 17 -3.17 -2.36 -18.64
C GLU A 17 -4.04 -3.56 -18.25
N TYR A 18 -4.64 -3.48 -17.06
CA TYR A 18 -5.54 -4.51 -16.55
C TYR A 18 -6.93 -3.91 -16.38
N PRO A 19 -8.00 -4.65 -16.74
CA PRO A 19 -9.34 -4.05 -16.90
C PRO A 19 -10.04 -3.73 -15.56
N SER A 20 -9.53 -4.24 -14.44
CA SER A 20 -10.16 -4.12 -13.12
C SER A 20 -9.13 -3.85 -12.03
N PHE A 21 -9.47 -3.01 -11.06
CA PHE A 21 -8.67 -2.84 -9.85
C PHE A 21 -9.12 -3.86 -8.80
N GLU A 22 -8.69 -5.11 -8.96
CA GLU A 22 -9.03 -6.19 -8.03
C GLU A 22 -8.13 -6.19 -6.78
N ARG A 23 -8.59 -6.86 -5.70
CA ARG A 23 -7.75 -7.15 -4.54
C ARG A 23 -6.47 -7.86 -4.96
N PHE A 24 -5.33 -7.24 -4.67
CA PHE A 24 -4.01 -7.78 -4.97
C PHE A 24 -3.14 -7.92 -3.71
N GLY A 25 -2.07 -8.70 -3.85
CA GLY A 25 -1.02 -8.87 -2.85
C GLY A 25 -0.37 -10.25 -2.93
N LEU A 26 0.44 -10.58 -1.92
CA LEU A 26 1.08 -11.89 -1.81
C LEU A 26 0.06 -12.95 -1.39
N GLY A 27 0.12 -14.13 -2.02
CA GLY A 27 -0.81 -15.24 -1.76
C GLY A 27 -0.88 -15.68 -0.29
N LEU A 28 0.21 -15.55 0.47
CA LEU A 28 0.25 -15.82 1.92
C LEU A 28 -0.78 -15.01 2.72
N PHE A 29 -1.08 -13.78 2.26
CA PHE A 29 -2.00 -12.86 2.94
C PHE A 29 -3.42 -12.94 2.36
N ALA A 30 -3.69 -13.82 1.40
CA ALA A 30 -4.99 -13.87 0.72
C ALA A 30 -6.16 -14.12 1.69
N LYS A 31 -5.95 -14.95 2.71
CA LYS A 31 -6.98 -15.27 3.72
C LYS A 31 -6.90 -14.37 4.97
N ARG A 32 -5.99 -13.41 5.00
CA ARG A 32 -5.82 -12.47 6.12
C ARG A 32 -6.56 -11.18 5.80
N PHE A 33 -7.18 -10.59 6.80
CA PHE A 33 -8.05 -9.42 6.67
C PHE A 33 -7.92 -8.54 7.91
N PRO A 34 -8.25 -7.24 7.82
CA PRO A 34 -8.26 -6.36 8.97
C PRO A 34 -9.24 -6.84 10.03
N HIS A 35 -8.84 -6.72 11.30
CA HIS A 35 -9.70 -6.99 12.46
C HIS A 35 -10.71 -5.85 12.70
N SER A 36 -10.32 -4.60 12.41
CA SER A 36 -11.15 -3.41 12.58
C SER A 36 -11.17 -2.59 11.27
N PRO A 37 -11.99 -2.98 10.27
CA PRO A 37 -12.00 -2.35 8.94
C PRO A 37 -12.59 -0.94 8.90
N THR A 38 -13.20 -0.46 9.98
CA THR A 38 -13.86 0.85 10.07
C THR A 38 -13.10 1.85 10.95
N GLN A 39 -12.20 1.37 11.81
CA GLN A 39 -11.53 2.21 12.81
C GLN A 39 -10.18 2.71 12.30
N LYS A 40 -10.07 4.03 12.06
CA LYS A 40 -8.82 4.71 11.65
C LYS A 40 -7.87 4.93 12.83
N ALA A 41 -7.63 3.88 13.62
CA ALA A 41 -6.67 3.91 14.72
C ALA A 41 -5.39 3.15 14.37
N PHE A 42 -4.23 3.77 14.59
CA PHE A 42 -2.94 3.14 14.34
C PHE A 42 -1.86 3.67 15.27
N LYS A 43 -0.85 2.84 15.54
CA LYS A 43 0.30 3.22 16.37
C LYS A 43 1.34 3.98 15.56
N ILE A 44 1.99 4.96 16.18
CA ILE A 44 3.26 5.50 15.70
C ILE A 44 4.35 5.17 16.72
N GLY A 45 5.48 4.64 16.27
CA GLY A 45 6.58 4.26 17.17
C GLY A 45 7.93 4.05 16.50
N GLY A 46 8.80 3.30 17.16
CA GLY A 46 10.15 2.97 16.67
C GLY A 46 11.28 3.68 17.43
N ASP A 47 12.34 4.08 16.73
CA ASP A 47 13.40 4.98 17.23
C ASP A 47 12.85 6.42 17.32
N VAL A 48 11.96 6.67 18.28
CA VAL A 48 11.24 7.94 18.49
C VAL A 48 11.30 8.38 19.95
N ARG A 49 11.04 9.67 20.24
CA ARG A 49 11.00 10.15 21.64
C ARG A 49 9.77 9.68 22.40
N SER A 50 8.62 9.55 21.73
CA SER A 50 7.38 9.10 22.36
C SER A 50 6.52 8.35 21.36
N GLU A 51 5.96 7.22 21.78
CA GLU A 51 5.02 6.45 20.96
C GLU A 51 3.59 6.92 21.25
N ILE A 52 2.76 6.99 20.21
CA ILE A 52 1.35 7.39 20.34
C ILE A 52 0.42 6.45 19.58
N ILE A 53 -0.86 6.49 19.91
CA ILE A 53 -1.92 5.91 19.10
C ILE A 53 -2.68 7.07 18.46
N VAL A 54 -2.64 7.17 17.14
CA VAL A 54 -3.44 8.11 16.37
C VAL A 54 -4.87 7.58 16.29
N THR A 55 -5.85 8.42 16.57
CA THR A 55 -7.28 8.08 16.50
C THR A 55 -8.11 9.12 15.76
N SER A 56 -7.74 10.40 15.83
CA SER A 56 -8.51 11.52 15.27
C SER A 56 -7.64 12.60 14.64
N GLU A 57 -6.32 12.55 14.84
CA GLU A 57 -5.37 13.56 14.39
C GLU A 57 -5.37 13.74 12.87
N LEU A 58 -5.67 12.68 12.11
CA LEU A 58 -5.82 12.77 10.66
C LEU A 58 -7.00 13.67 10.24
N ASN A 59 -8.05 13.78 11.06
CA ASN A 59 -9.23 14.58 10.74
C ASN A 59 -8.97 16.08 10.79
N ALA A 60 -7.91 16.51 11.48
CA ALA A 60 -7.52 17.92 11.60
C ALA A 60 -6.63 18.40 10.44
N LEU A 61 -6.14 17.48 9.60
CA LEU A 61 -5.28 17.80 8.47
C LEU A 61 -6.11 18.13 7.23
N GLU A 62 -5.53 18.92 6.33
CA GLU A 62 -6.13 19.22 5.03
C GLU A 62 -6.34 17.94 4.23
N ARG A 63 -7.57 17.74 3.77
CA ARG A 63 -7.92 16.63 2.87
C ARG A 63 -7.59 17.00 1.44
N VAL A 64 -7.03 16.05 0.70
CA VAL A 64 -6.72 16.18 -0.72
C VAL A 64 -7.35 15.04 -1.50
N GLU A 65 -7.78 15.35 -2.71
CA GLU A 65 -8.14 14.36 -3.73
C GLU A 65 -7.04 14.33 -4.78
N GLN A 66 -6.61 13.14 -5.20
CA GLN A 66 -5.67 12.98 -6.31
C GLN A 66 -6.08 11.84 -7.23
N VAL A 67 -5.88 12.03 -8.53
CA VAL A 67 -5.98 10.97 -9.52
C VAL A 67 -4.58 10.43 -9.81
N SER A 68 -4.38 9.12 -9.64
CA SER A 68 -3.08 8.49 -9.89
C SER A 68 -3.22 7.08 -10.46
N ASP A 69 -2.22 6.67 -11.24
CA ASP A 69 -2.11 5.31 -11.76
C ASP A 69 -1.53 4.37 -10.69
N PHE A 70 -1.98 3.13 -10.69
CA PHE A 70 -1.43 2.04 -9.89
C PHE A 70 -0.60 1.10 -10.74
N HIS A 71 0.58 0.74 -10.26
CA HIS A 71 1.53 -0.12 -10.95
C HIS A 71 1.90 -1.32 -10.08
N CYS A 72 1.54 -2.53 -10.48
CA CYS A 72 1.93 -3.73 -9.76
C CYS A 72 3.34 -4.19 -10.18
N VAL A 73 4.08 -4.74 -9.22
CA VAL A 73 5.37 -5.37 -9.49
C VAL A 73 5.22 -6.60 -10.40
N THR A 74 4.01 -7.19 -10.49
CA THR A 74 3.70 -8.34 -11.33
C THR A 74 3.21 -7.99 -12.74
N THR A 75 3.76 -6.91 -13.31
CA THR A 75 3.62 -6.53 -14.75
C THR A 75 2.22 -6.11 -15.20
N TRP A 76 1.40 -5.56 -14.29
CA TRP A 76 0.12 -4.96 -14.65
C TRP A 76 -0.08 -3.59 -14.02
N SER A 77 -0.92 -2.77 -14.64
CA SER A 77 -1.28 -1.43 -14.16
C SER A 77 -2.78 -1.19 -14.29
N TYR A 78 -3.29 -0.30 -13.44
CA TYR A 78 -4.67 0.21 -13.51
C TYR A 78 -4.60 1.72 -13.39
N ARG A 79 -5.36 2.45 -14.21
CA ARG A 79 -5.18 3.89 -14.40
C ARG A 79 -6.31 4.69 -13.76
N GLY A 80 -6.03 5.96 -13.48
CA GLY A 80 -7.07 6.92 -13.14
C GLY A 80 -7.81 6.66 -11.83
N LEU A 81 -7.14 6.10 -10.81
CA LEU A 81 -7.75 5.89 -9.49
C LEU A 81 -7.83 7.22 -8.75
N ARG A 82 -9.03 7.60 -8.29
CA ARG A 82 -9.27 8.85 -7.56
C ARG A 82 -9.22 8.58 -6.06
N TRP A 83 -8.09 8.90 -5.44
CA TRP A 83 -7.86 8.70 -4.00
C TRP A 83 -8.23 9.95 -3.22
N GLY A 84 -8.84 9.76 -2.05
CA GLY A 84 -9.05 10.80 -1.05
C GLY A 84 -8.33 10.47 0.25
N GLY A 85 -7.76 11.47 0.90
CA GLY A 85 -7.05 11.31 2.17
C GLY A 85 -6.24 12.53 2.57
N VAL A 86 -5.15 12.32 3.30
CA VAL A 86 -4.23 13.38 3.73
C VAL A 86 -2.85 13.13 3.12
N ARG A 87 -2.10 14.19 2.79
CA ARG A 87 -0.72 14.03 2.34
C ARG A 87 0.13 13.48 3.47
N PHE A 88 0.97 12.50 3.16
CA PHE A 88 1.89 11.94 4.15
C PHE A 88 2.86 13.01 4.67
N ARG A 89 3.28 13.94 3.80
CA ARG A 89 4.11 15.09 4.17
C ARG A 89 3.48 15.95 5.27
N ASP A 90 2.21 16.28 5.13
CA ASP A 90 1.50 17.11 6.11
C ASP A 90 1.29 16.35 7.41
N PHE A 91 0.92 15.07 7.33
CA PHE A 91 0.87 14.18 8.49
C PHE A 91 2.23 14.12 9.22
N TYR A 92 3.33 13.97 8.50
CA TYR A 92 4.65 13.91 9.09
C TYR A 92 5.03 15.23 9.79
N LEU A 93 4.85 16.36 9.11
CA LEU A 93 5.24 17.67 9.65
C LEU A 93 4.35 18.14 10.81
N GLN A 94 3.05 17.89 10.73
CA GLN A 94 2.07 18.43 11.67
C GLN A 94 1.75 17.48 12.82
N VAL A 95 1.82 16.17 12.60
CA VAL A 95 1.57 15.16 13.63
C VAL A 95 2.89 14.58 14.12
N VAL A 96 3.62 13.86 13.26
CA VAL A 96 4.78 13.05 13.69
C VAL A 96 5.87 13.90 14.34
N LEU A 97 6.28 15.00 13.72
CA LEU A 97 7.33 15.87 14.28
C LEU A 97 6.90 16.59 15.56
N ARG A 98 5.61 16.83 15.76
CA ARG A 98 5.12 17.56 16.93
C ARG A 98 4.90 16.66 18.15
N THR A 99 4.42 15.45 17.92
CA THR A 99 4.01 14.54 19.01
C THR A 99 5.01 13.42 19.27
N VAL A 100 5.54 12.81 18.21
CA VAL A 100 6.35 11.57 18.29
C VAL A 100 7.85 11.88 18.29
N GLN A 101 8.28 12.86 17.50
CA GLN A 101 9.65 13.32 17.35
C GLN A 101 10.63 12.15 17.08
N PRO A 102 10.71 11.64 15.83
CA PRO A 102 11.69 10.64 15.45
C PRO A 102 13.12 11.06 15.79
N LEU A 103 13.94 10.10 16.23
CA LEU A 103 15.35 10.34 16.55
C LEU A 103 16.16 10.58 15.26
N ASP A 104 17.30 11.24 15.40
CA ASP A 104 18.18 11.55 14.27
C ASP A 104 18.53 10.28 13.46
N GLY A 105 18.33 10.38 12.13
CA GLY A 105 18.55 9.29 11.18
C GLY A 105 17.44 8.25 11.12
N ALA A 106 16.31 8.42 11.82
CA ALA A 106 15.16 7.50 11.78
C ALA A 106 14.34 7.58 10.47
N ASP A 107 15.03 7.45 9.33
CA ASP A 107 14.47 7.65 7.99
C ASP A 107 13.97 6.34 7.35
N PHE A 108 14.11 5.20 8.04
CA PHE A 108 13.59 3.91 7.58
C PHE A 108 12.20 3.68 8.18
N VAL A 109 11.16 3.88 7.36
CA VAL A 109 9.77 3.82 7.80
C VAL A 109 9.17 2.46 7.50
N VAL A 110 8.59 1.81 8.51
CA VAL A 110 7.92 0.51 8.38
C VAL A 110 6.43 0.69 8.60
N PHE A 111 5.65 0.31 7.60
CA PHE A 111 4.20 0.18 7.72
C PHE A 111 3.85 -1.25 8.09
N ARG A 112 2.98 -1.41 9.09
CA ARG A 112 2.39 -2.71 9.46
C ARG A 112 0.89 -2.66 9.23
N GLY A 113 0.36 -3.67 8.56
CA GLY A 113 -1.05 -3.85 8.30
C GLY A 113 -1.75 -4.68 9.39
N GLN A 114 -3.04 -4.46 9.59
CA GLN A 114 -3.90 -5.26 10.48
C GLN A 114 -3.99 -6.73 10.03
N ASP A 115 -3.70 -7.02 8.76
CA ASP A 115 -3.61 -8.37 8.18
C ASP A 115 -2.25 -9.05 8.41
N GLY A 116 -1.36 -8.39 9.15
CA GLY A 116 0.00 -8.84 9.44
C GLY A 116 1.01 -8.59 8.30
N TYR A 117 0.60 -7.93 7.21
CA TYR A 117 1.55 -7.52 6.17
C TYR A 117 2.47 -6.42 6.71
N ALA A 118 3.72 -6.39 6.26
CA ALA A 118 4.63 -5.31 6.59
C ALA A 118 5.49 -4.94 5.39
N VAL A 119 5.73 -3.64 5.24
CA VAL A 119 6.58 -3.11 4.19
C VAL A 119 7.36 -1.90 4.67
N SER A 120 8.56 -1.72 4.13
CA SER A 120 9.41 -0.57 4.43
C SER A 120 9.55 0.38 3.24
N MET A 121 9.71 1.66 3.55
CA MET A 121 10.01 2.75 2.62
C MET A 121 11.01 3.72 3.25
N GLN A 122 11.69 4.50 2.42
CA GLN A 122 12.53 5.60 2.88
C GLN A 122 11.65 6.82 3.16
N LEU A 123 11.92 7.54 4.24
CA LEU A 123 11.16 8.75 4.60
C LEU A 123 11.15 9.76 3.46
N ARG A 124 12.29 9.99 2.80
CA ARG A 124 12.38 10.89 1.63
C ARG A 124 11.42 10.54 0.49
N ASP A 125 11.11 9.25 0.32
CA ASP A 125 10.15 8.78 -0.71
C ASP A 125 8.71 9.05 -0.27
N LEU A 126 8.45 8.95 1.04
CA LEU A 126 7.14 9.22 1.62
C LEU A 126 6.81 10.72 1.71
N LEU A 127 7.83 11.59 1.71
CA LEU A 127 7.67 13.04 1.73
C LEU A 127 7.42 13.66 0.35
N ALA A 128 7.28 12.84 -0.70
CA ALA A 128 6.86 13.32 -2.02
C ALA A 128 5.41 13.83 -2.00
N ASP A 129 5.12 14.80 -2.88
CA ASP A 129 3.85 15.55 -2.86
C ASP A 129 2.62 14.73 -3.25
N ASP A 130 2.81 13.59 -3.92
CA ASP A 130 1.77 12.67 -4.38
C ASP A 130 1.59 11.45 -3.46
N VAL A 131 2.21 11.44 -2.27
CA VAL A 131 2.07 10.35 -1.31
C VAL A 131 0.97 10.67 -0.29
N LEU A 132 -0.02 9.78 -0.19
CA LEU A 132 -1.18 9.95 0.68
C LEU A 132 -1.27 8.83 1.72
N LEU A 133 -1.79 9.19 2.90
CA LEU A 133 -2.55 8.27 3.74
C LEU A 133 -4.01 8.39 3.29
N ALA A 134 -4.46 7.43 2.48
CA ALA A 134 -5.76 7.43 1.85
C ALA A 134 -6.78 6.61 2.65
N ASP A 135 -7.99 7.15 2.73
CA ASP A 135 -9.16 6.53 3.38
C ASP A 135 -10.40 6.50 2.46
N GLU A 136 -10.28 7.05 1.24
CA GLU A 136 -11.30 7.03 0.21
C GLU A 136 -10.74 6.62 -1.16
N LEU A 137 -11.59 5.96 -1.95
CA LEU A 137 -11.39 5.66 -3.36
C LEU A 137 -12.68 5.95 -4.12
N ASP A 138 -12.58 6.71 -5.20
CA ASP A 138 -13.69 7.12 -6.07
C ASP A 138 -14.84 7.78 -5.30
N GLY A 139 -14.50 8.62 -4.31
CA GLY A 139 -15.45 9.36 -3.47
C GLY A 139 -16.21 8.50 -2.46
N LYS A 140 -15.77 7.25 -2.24
CA LYS A 140 -16.35 6.34 -1.24
C LYS A 140 -15.28 5.94 -0.23
N PRO A 141 -15.66 5.64 1.04
CA PRO A 141 -14.75 5.02 1.98
C PRO A 141 -14.13 3.76 1.39
N LEU A 142 -12.85 3.50 1.70
CA LEU A 142 -12.19 2.28 1.24
C LEU A 142 -12.97 1.04 1.68
N ASP A 143 -13.00 0.04 0.81
CA ASP A 143 -13.42 -1.30 1.16
C ASP A 143 -12.23 -2.15 1.64
N ILE A 144 -12.54 -3.37 2.07
CA ILE A 144 -11.54 -4.33 2.56
C ILE A 144 -10.61 -4.82 1.45
N ALA A 145 -11.04 -4.83 0.19
CA ALA A 145 -10.18 -5.22 -0.93
C ALA A 145 -9.04 -4.20 -1.14
N HIS A 146 -9.39 -2.92 -0.97
CA HIS A 146 -8.56 -1.76 -1.30
C HIS A 146 -7.81 -1.17 -0.11
N GLY A 147 -8.06 -1.64 1.11
CA GLY A 147 -7.19 -1.39 2.26
C GLY A 147 -7.83 -0.67 3.43
N ALA A 148 -9.16 -0.73 3.57
CA ALA A 148 -9.88 -0.11 4.66
C ALA A 148 -9.29 -0.42 6.05
N PRO A 149 -9.32 0.54 6.99
CA PRO A 149 -9.88 1.89 6.84
C PRO A 149 -8.86 2.92 6.33
N LEU A 150 -7.59 2.56 6.24
CA LEU A 150 -6.49 3.45 5.88
C LEU A 150 -5.41 2.68 5.12
N ARG A 151 -4.93 3.26 4.03
CA ARG A 151 -3.82 2.72 3.24
C ARG A 151 -2.78 3.79 2.91
N LEU A 152 -1.58 3.34 2.56
CA LEU A 152 -0.61 4.17 1.85
C LEU A 152 -0.91 4.18 0.35
N VAL A 153 -0.80 5.35 -0.26
CA VAL A 153 -0.79 5.56 -1.71
C VAL A 153 0.49 6.30 -2.07
N ALA A 154 1.35 5.69 -2.88
CA ALA A 154 2.64 6.22 -3.32
C ALA A 154 2.82 5.86 -4.81
N PRO A 155 2.29 6.68 -5.75
CA PRO A 155 2.17 6.34 -7.17
C PRO A 155 3.51 6.05 -7.88
N ALA A 156 4.59 6.70 -7.44
CA ALA A 156 5.94 6.45 -7.96
C ALA A 156 6.50 5.05 -7.61
N HIS A 157 5.83 4.29 -6.74
CA HIS A 157 6.28 3.01 -6.20
C HIS A 157 5.35 1.85 -6.57
N TYR A 158 5.91 0.64 -6.71
CA TYR A 158 5.12 -0.53 -7.01
C TYR A 158 4.12 -0.86 -5.89
N GLY A 159 3.01 -1.48 -6.28
CA GLY A 159 1.86 -1.71 -5.40
C GLY A 159 2.13 -2.47 -4.09
N TYR A 160 3.18 -3.30 -4.01
CA TYR A 160 3.53 -3.97 -2.76
C TYR A 160 4.08 -3.00 -1.69
N LYS A 161 4.66 -1.85 -2.10
CA LYS A 161 5.07 -0.77 -1.20
C LYS A 161 3.90 0.01 -0.63
N ASN A 162 2.75 -0.03 -1.31
CA ASN A 162 1.56 0.68 -0.91
C ASN A 162 0.78 -0.15 0.13
N ALA A 163 1.19 -0.03 1.39
CA ALA A 163 0.64 -0.78 2.52
C ALA A 163 -0.88 -0.60 2.64
N LYS A 164 -1.60 -1.70 2.89
CA LYS A 164 -3.05 -1.71 3.16
C LYS A 164 -3.31 -1.92 4.65
N HIS A 165 -4.49 -1.53 5.11
CA HIS A 165 -4.97 -1.80 6.47
C HIS A 165 -4.02 -1.27 7.55
N VAL A 166 -3.51 -0.04 7.41
CA VAL A 166 -2.44 0.49 8.27
C VAL A 166 -2.83 0.38 9.76
N ALA A 167 -1.99 -0.32 10.51
CA ALA A 167 -2.09 -0.55 11.95
C ALA A 167 -0.94 0.09 12.74
N ALA A 168 0.24 0.22 12.11
CA ALA A 168 1.35 0.97 12.68
C ALA A 168 2.22 1.62 11.60
N ILE A 169 2.81 2.77 11.94
CA ILE A 169 3.86 3.45 11.19
C ILE A 169 5.06 3.61 12.14
N GLU A 170 6.15 2.93 11.85
CA GLU A 170 7.33 2.91 12.71
C GLU A 170 8.53 3.58 12.03
N PHE A 171 9.19 4.49 12.72
CA PHE A 171 10.40 5.17 12.25
C PHE A 171 11.63 4.50 12.86
N TRP A 172 12.58 4.05 12.05
CA TRP A 172 13.78 3.36 12.51
C TRP A 172 15.03 3.94 11.85
N ARG A 173 16.17 3.86 12.54
CA ARG A 173 17.46 4.26 11.95
C ARG A 173 17.98 3.29 10.90
N ASN A 174 17.48 2.05 10.92
CA ASN A 174 17.92 0.99 10.02
C ASN A 174 16.91 -0.16 9.95
N ARG A 175 17.20 -1.15 9.10
CA ARG A 175 16.32 -2.28 8.79
C ARG A 175 16.19 -3.33 9.92
N ARG A 176 16.89 -3.23 11.06
CA ARG A 176 16.97 -4.31 12.07
C ARG A 176 15.62 -4.81 12.58
N LYS A 177 14.58 -3.98 12.56
CA LYS A 177 13.22 -4.29 13.03
C LYS A 177 12.24 -4.68 11.92
N TYR A 178 12.76 -4.91 10.72
CA TYR A 178 11.98 -5.28 9.54
C TYR A 178 12.61 -6.45 8.79
N ARG A 179 11.77 -7.42 8.45
CA ARG A 179 12.11 -8.53 7.54
C ARG A 179 10.94 -8.71 6.58
N PHE A 180 11.25 -9.00 5.33
CA PHE A 180 10.22 -9.35 4.36
C PHE A 180 9.50 -10.65 4.79
N PRO A 181 8.20 -10.83 4.52
CA PRO A 181 7.45 -11.98 4.99
C PRO A 181 8.01 -13.33 4.50
N PHE A 182 8.32 -14.23 5.43
CA PHE A 182 8.62 -15.63 5.12
C PHE A 182 7.34 -16.34 4.59
N PRO A 183 7.41 -17.23 3.57
CA PRO A 183 8.59 -17.83 2.95
C PRO A 183 9.16 -17.08 1.74
N TYR A 184 8.72 -15.84 1.47
CA TYR A 184 9.21 -15.12 0.31
C TYR A 184 10.69 -14.70 0.49
N PRO A 185 11.55 -14.92 -0.52
CA PRO A 185 12.94 -14.50 -0.48
C PRO A 185 13.09 -13.00 -0.23
N ASP A 186 14.02 -12.59 0.63
CA ASP A 186 14.28 -11.18 0.95
C ASP A 186 14.70 -10.35 -0.28
N LEU A 187 15.25 -11.02 -1.30
CA LEU A 187 15.62 -10.42 -2.59
C LEU A 187 14.42 -9.93 -3.41
N MET A 188 13.19 -10.38 -3.09
CA MET A 188 11.96 -9.89 -3.73
C MET A 188 11.54 -8.51 -3.18
N ASP A 189 12.01 -8.13 -1.99
CA ASP A 189 11.86 -6.77 -1.48
C ASP A 189 12.93 -5.86 -2.11
N HIS A 190 12.53 -4.65 -2.47
CA HIS A 190 13.46 -3.62 -2.92
C HIS A 190 13.41 -2.43 -1.95
N PRO A 191 14.53 -1.82 -1.52
CA PRO A 191 14.52 -0.74 -0.53
C PRO A 191 13.61 0.46 -0.87
N ARG A 192 13.50 0.80 -2.16
CA ARG A 192 12.62 1.87 -2.66
C ARG A 192 11.45 1.33 -3.46
N GLY A 193 11.70 0.68 -4.60
CA GLY A 193 10.66 -0.01 -5.37
C GLY A 193 9.98 0.91 -6.38
N ARG A 194 10.77 1.82 -6.95
CA ARG A 194 10.33 2.88 -7.86
C ARG A 194 10.02 2.32 -9.24
N VAL A 195 8.89 2.75 -9.78
CA VAL A 195 8.34 2.28 -11.06
C VAL A 195 9.19 2.76 -12.23
N ALA A 196 9.61 4.03 -12.23
CA ALA A 196 10.38 4.63 -13.31
C ALA A 196 11.76 3.98 -13.54
N PHE A 197 12.32 3.36 -12.49
CA PHE A 197 13.62 2.70 -12.52
C PHE A 197 13.52 1.17 -12.59
N GLU A 198 12.32 0.63 -12.76
CA GLU A 198 12.08 -0.82 -12.79
C GLU A 198 12.63 -1.58 -11.56
N GLU A 199 12.53 -1.00 -10.38
CA GLU A 199 13.06 -1.57 -9.13
C GLU A 199 12.15 -2.70 -8.58
N ARG A 200 12.10 -3.83 -9.30
CA ARG A 200 11.19 -4.95 -8.99
C ARG A 200 11.74 -5.95 -7.97
N ALA A 201 13.06 -6.04 -7.86
CA ALA A 201 13.79 -6.93 -6.96
C ALA A 201 15.18 -6.34 -6.71
N ARG A 202 15.83 -6.73 -5.61
CA ARG A 202 17.11 -6.11 -5.21
C ARG A 202 18.30 -6.53 -6.08
N TYR A 203 18.33 -7.78 -6.53
CA TYR A 203 19.50 -8.38 -7.19
C TYR A 203 19.17 -9.18 -8.46
N LEU A 204 17.88 -9.36 -8.79
CA LEU A 204 17.48 -10.15 -9.96
C LEU A 204 17.33 -9.27 -11.21
N PRO A 205 17.82 -9.73 -12.38
CA PRO A 205 17.60 -9.01 -13.63
C PRO A 205 16.12 -8.83 -13.97
N ASN A 206 15.76 -7.65 -14.48
CA ASN A 206 14.37 -7.30 -14.77
C ASN A 206 13.70 -8.16 -15.84
N TRP A 207 14.43 -8.65 -16.83
CA TRP A 207 13.88 -9.54 -17.84
C TRP A 207 13.42 -10.88 -17.23
N PHE A 208 14.20 -11.41 -16.29
CA PHE A 208 13.92 -12.68 -15.61
C PHE A 208 12.76 -12.55 -14.62
N ILE A 209 12.80 -11.53 -13.75
CA ILE A 209 11.75 -11.33 -12.73
C ILE A 209 10.38 -11.08 -13.39
N ARG A 210 10.35 -10.42 -14.55
CA ARG A 210 9.10 -10.17 -15.30
C ARG A 210 8.46 -11.48 -15.77
N VAL A 211 9.25 -12.42 -16.29
CA VAL A 211 8.75 -13.74 -16.70
C VAL A 211 8.22 -14.50 -15.49
N LEU A 212 9.00 -14.56 -14.41
CA LEU A 212 8.60 -15.25 -13.17
C LEU A 212 7.28 -14.69 -12.63
N TYR A 213 7.14 -13.36 -12.54
CA TYR A 213 5.92 -12.74 -12.04
C TYR A 213 4.72 -12.95 -12.94
N LYS A 214 4.88 -12.93 -14.28
CA LYS A 214 3.78 -13.22 -15.21
C LYS A 214 3.21 -14.62 -15.00
N LEU A 215 4.06 -15.61 -14.70
CA LEU A 215 3.63 -16.97 -14.42
C LEU A 215 2.91 -17.11 -13.08
N LEU A 216 3.38 -16.41 -12.03
CA LEU A 216 2.82 -16.54 -10.68
C LEU A 216 1.57 -15.67 -10.44
N ALA A 217 1.41 -14.56 -11.16
CA ALA A 217 0.35 -13.58 -10.92
C ALA A 217 -1.09 -14.15 -11.03
N PRO A 218 -1.44 -14.98 -12.03
CA PRO A 218 -2.81 -15.52 -12.14
C PRO A 218 -3.22 -16.35 -10.92
N GLY A 219 -2.31 -17.18 -10.40
CA GLY A 219 -2.56 -18.00 -9.22
C GLY A 219 -2.79 -17.15 -7.98
N ALA A 220 -1.93 -16.16 -7.74
CA ALA A 220 -2.07 -15.24 -6.61
C ALA A 220 -3.38 -14.42 -6.68
N ARG A 221 -3.77 -13.93 -7.87
CA ARG A 221 -5.04 -13.23 -8.08
C ARG A 221 -6.24 -14.12 -7.80
N ARG A 222 -6.24 -15.36 -8.30
CA ARG A 222 -7.30 -16.33 -8.04
C ARG A 222 -7.46 -16.58 -6.54
N MET A 223 -6.35 -16.77 -5.81
CA MET A 223 -6.37 -16.93 -4.36
C MET A 223 -6.96 -15.71 -3.65
N MET A 224 -6.55 -14.49 -4.03
CA MET A 224 -7.06 -13.24 -3.46
C MET A 224 -8.55 -13.07 -3.66
N ARG A 225 -9.03 -13.29 -4.89
CA ARG A 225 -10.44 -13.17 -5.27
C ARG A 225 -11.29 -14.20 -4.52
N THR A 226 -10.94 -15.48 -4.59
CA THR A 226 -11.69 -16.55 -3.90
C THR A 226 -11.74 -16.34 -2.39
N ALA A 227 -10.68 -15.82 -1.77
CA ALA A 227 -10.69 -15.52 -0.35
C ALA A 227 -11.62 -14.35 0.01
N LEU A 228 -11.68 -13.32 -0.84
CA LEU A 228 -12.58 -12.19 -0.65
C LEU A 228 -14.05 -12.60 -0.81
N GLU A 229 -14.39 -13.31 -1.89
CA GLU A 229 -15.74 -13.83 -2.14
C GLU A 229 -16.25 -14.68 -0.97
N ARG A 230 -15.41 -15.56 -0.41
CA ARG A 230 -15.76 -16.37 0.76
C ARG A 230 -16.03 -15.54 2.00
N ARG A 231 -15.28 -14.47 2.22
CA ARG A 231 -15.49 -13.55 3.35
C ARG A 231 -16.81 -12.82 3.19
N GLU A 232 -17.08 -12.29 2.02
CA GLU A 232 -18.31 -11.55 1.71
C GLU A 232 -19.53 -12.46 1.86
N ALA A 233 -19.48 -13.69 1.34
CA ALA A 233 -20.53 -14.68 1.54
C ALA A 233 -20.77 -14.98 3.04
N ALA A 234 -19.70 -15.14 3.83
CA ALA A 234 -19.82 -15.37 5.27
C ALA A 234 -20.36 -14.14 6.03
N ALA A 235 -20.08 -12.92 5.57
CA ALA A 235 -20.61 -11.70 6.15
C ALA A 235 -22.11 -11.53 5.85
N SER A 236 -22.52 -11.80 4.60
CA SER A 236 -23.93 -11.74 4.19
C SER A 236 -24.79 -12.76 4.95
N LEU A 237 -24.29 -13.99 5.16
CA LEU A 237 -24.98 -15.01 5.95
C LEU A 237 -25.20 -14.57 7.41
N LYS A 238 -24.24 -13.86 8.00
CA LYS A 238 -24.39 -13.32 9.37
C LYS A 238 -25.40 -12.17 9.44
N ALA A 239 -25.49 -11.36 8.39
CA ALA A 239 -26.41 -10.22 8.33
C ALA A 239 -27.87 -10.61 8.01
N GLY A 240 -28.09 -11.73 7.30
CA GLY A 240 -29.43 -12.23 6.96
C GLY A 240 -30.04 -13.19 7.99
N GLY A 241 -29.30 -13.58 9.03
CA GLY A 241 -29.75 -14.46 10.11
C GLY A 241 -30.17 -13.72 11.40
N THR A 242 -30.23 -12.40 11.35
CA THR A 242 -30.74 -11.49 12.39
C THR A 242 -32.04 -10.86 11.96
#